data_AF-A0AAE7BPR5-F1
#
_entry.id   AF-A0AAE7BPR5-F1
#
_cell.length_a   1.000
_cell.length_b   1.000
_cell.length_c   1.000
_cell.angle_alpha   90.00
_cell.angle_beta   90.00
_cell.angle_gamma   90.00
#
_symmetry.space_group_name_H-M   'P 1'
#
loop_
_entity.id
_entity.type
_entity.pdbx_description
1 polymer ?
#
loop_
_entity_poly.entity_id
_entity_poly.type
_entity_poly.pdbx_seq_one_letter_code
_entity_poly.pdbx_strand_id
1 'polypeptide(L)'
;MLKNKKMRVIVVVILSLFLIGGASMAIIKGVEHLRIEKQKRQKAESIKESKKEVKEQAKARQKIALWVVQHYEGLEPIKTIGVGKIYTSGILGSGGKSVSVIINDEEKNIIDGILIGDDFNPSHPGAQVENSDYNYVEQTMHKNLDGIEIKYWEENNNDDSKN
;
A
#
# COMPACT_ATOMS: atom_id res chain seq x y z
N MET A 1 -76.90 24.81 -8.63
CA MET A 1 -75.74 23.88 -8.72
C MET A 1 -74.34 24.53 -8.60
N LEU A 2 -74.19 25.83 -8.24
CA LEU A 2 -72.86 26.49 -8.21
C LEU A 2 -72.10 26.47 -6.87
N LYS A 3 -72.74 26.19 -5.72
CA LYS A 3 -72.10 26.26 -4.39
C LYS A 3 -71.10 25.10 -4.12
N ASN A 4 -71.33 23.90 -4.68
CA ASN A 4 -70.52 22.72 -4.37
C ASN A 4 -69.18 22.65 -5.13
N LYS A 5 -69.06 23.31 -6.30
CA LYS A 5 -67.80 23.35 -7.05
C LYS A 5 -66.73 24.22 -6.36
N LYS A 6 -67.13 25.36 -5.77
CA LYS A 6 -66.20 26.24 -5.04
C LYS A 6 -65.63 25.59 -3.78
N MET A 7 -66.45 24.88 -3.00
CA MET A 7 -65.98 24.18 -1.80
C MET A 7 -65.04 23.00 -2.12
N ARG A 8 -65.30 22.24 -3.19
CA ARG A 8 -64.38 21.15 -3.62
C ARG A 8 -63.01 21.67 -4.02
N VAL A 9 -62.93 22.81 -4.71
CA VAL A 9 -61.65 23.41 -5.12
C VAL A 9 -60.86 23.91 -3.91
N ILE A 10 -61.53 24.56 -2.95
CA ILE A 10 -60.88 25.07 -1.73
C ILE A 10 -60.31 23.91 -0.88
N VAL A 11 -61.05 22.81 -0.75
CA VAL A 11 -60.59 21.64 0.02
C VAL A 11 -59.38 20.96 -0.65
N VAL A 12 -59.33 20.89 -1.98
CA VAL A 12 -58.18 20.33 -2.71
C VAL A 12 -56.92 21.21 -2.56
N VAL A 13 -57.09 22.54 -2.55
CA VAL A 13 -55.97 23.48 -2.37
C VAL A 13 -55.40 23.45 -0.94
N ILE A 14 -56.26 23.29 0.07
CA ILE A 14 -55.80 23.19 1.46
C ILE A 14 -55.08 21.84 1.70
N LEU A 15 -55.59 20.74 1.17
CA LEU A 15 -54.94 19.43 1.28
C LEU A 15 -53.59 19.35 0.55
N SER A 16 -53.42 20.06 -0.58
CA SER A 16 -52.14 20.10 -1.30
C SER A 16 -51.08 20.97 -0.60
N LEU A 17 -51.49 22.01 0.13
CA LEU A 17 -50.59 22.85 0.91
C LEU A 17 -50.03 22.15 2.17
N PHE A 18 -50.78 21.22 2.78
CA PHE A 18 -50.32 20.51 3.98
C PHE A 18 -49.32 19.37 3.71
N LEU A 19 -49.20 18.88 2.47
CA LEU A 19 -48.31 17.75 2.13
C LEU A 19 -46.86 18.16 1.85
N ILE A 20 -46.56 19.45 1.69
CA ILE A 20 -45.24 19.91 1.21
C ILE A 20 -44.34 20.48 2.34
N GLY A 21 -44.89 20.77 3.53
CA GLY A 21 -44.20 21.66 4.49
C GLY A 21 -43.33 21.03 5.58
N GLY A 22 -43.53 19.77 5.99
CA GLY A 22 -42.95 19.27 7.26
C GLY A 22 -42.11 17.99 7.18
N ALA A 23 -42.63 16.96 6.53
CA ALA A 23 -41.99 15.63 6.53
C ALA A 23 -40.69 15.58 5.69
N SER A 24 -40.62 16.36 4.61
CA SER A 24 -39.50 16.32 3.66
C SER A 24 -38.19 16.82 4.26
N MET A 25 -38.19 17.87 5.10
CA MET A 25 -36.95 18.42 5.67
C MET A 25 -36.30 17.51 6.74
N ALA A 26 -37.10 16.79 7.53
CA ALA A 26 -36.57 15.89 8.56
C ALA A 26 -35.90 14.65 7.93
N ILE A 27 -36.48 14.12 6.85
CA ILE A 27 -35.93 12.99 6.10
C ILE A 27 -34.64 13.40 5.38
N ILE A 28 -34.59 14.59 4.76
CA ILE A 28 -33.39 15.11 4.07
C ILE A 28 -32.22 15.33 5.05
N LYS A 29 -32.48 15.94 6.22
CA LYS A 29 -31.43 16.15 7.26
C LYS A 29 -30.93 14.85 7.88
N GLY A 30 -31.81 13.87 8.10
CA GLY A 30 -31.42 12.55 8.62
C GLY A 30 -30.54 11.77 7.62
N VAL A 31 -30.87 11.82 6.33
CA VAL A 31 -30.11 11.14 5.26
C VAL A 31 -28.75 11.82 5.01
N GLU A 32 -28.67 13.16 5.07
CA GLU A 32 -27.39 13.88 4.99
C GLU A 32 -26.46 13.55 6.16
N HIS A 33 -26.97 13.53 7.40
CA HIS A 33 -26.18 13.13 8.56
C HIS A 33 -25.63 11.70 8.41
N LEU A 34 -26.49 10.75 8.02
CA LEU A 34 -26.08 9.36 7.76
C LEU A 34 -25.03 9.25 6.64
N ARG A 35 -25.15 10.06 5.57
CA ARG A 35 -24.19 10.09 4.46
C ARG A 35 -22.84 10.65 4.89
N ILE A 36 -22.84 11.74 5.66
CA ILE A 36 -21.62 12.35 6.22
C ILE A 36 -20.95 11.38 7.20
N GLU A 37 -21.72 10.72 8.06
CA GLU A 37 -21.20 9.76 9.02
C GLU A 37 -20.60 8.52 8.33
N LYS A 38 -21.27 8.00 7.30
CA LYS A 38 -20.75 6.91 6.46
C LYS A 38 -19.46 7.31 5.74
N GLN A 39 -19.39 8.53 5.19
CA GLN A 39 -18.16 9.05 4.57
C GLN A 39 -17.02 9.22 5.56
N LYS A 40 -17.29 9.71 6.78
CA LYS A 40 -16.29 9.82 7.85
C LYS A 40 -15.75 8.45 8.26
N ARG A 41 -16.63 7.44 8.38
CA ARG A 41 -16.23 6.05 8.68
C ARG A 41 -15.37 5.46 7.56
N GLN A 42 -15.78 5.62 6.30
CA GLN A 42 -14.99 5.16 5.14
C GLN A 42 -13.61 5.81 5.06
N LYS A 43 -13.51 7.13 5.32
CA LYS A 43 -12.21 7.83 5.38
C LYS A 43 -11.35 7.34 6.54
N ALA A 44 -11.93 7.06 7.70
CA ALA A 44 -11.19 6.52 8.83
C ALA A 44 -10.69 5.10 8.58
N GLU A 45 -11.51 4.26 7.93
CA GLU A 45 -11.15 2.90 7.50
C GLU A 45 -10.01 2.93 6.47
N SER A 46 -10.09 3.79 5.45
CA SER A 46 -9.01 3.91 4.45
C SER A 46 -7.70 4.44 5.02
N ILE A 47 -7.76 5.38 5.98
CA ILE A 47 -6.56 5.83 6.71
C ILE A 47 -5.98 4.71 7.58
N LYS A 48 -6.83 3.90 8.21
CA LYS A 48 -6.38 2.76 9.01
C LYS A 48 -5.74 1.67 8.14
N GLU A 49 -6.34 1.40 6.99
CA GLU A 49 -5.85 0.46 5.99
C GLU A 49 -4.50 0.90 5.41
N SER A 50 -4.37 2.15 4.96
CA SER A 50 -3.10 2.70 4.48
C SER A 50 -1.99 2.69 5.55
N LYS A 51 -2.30 3.03 6.81
CA LYS A 51 -1.32 2.90 7.91
C LYS A 51 -0.89 1.45 8.15
N LYS A 52 -1.82 0.50 8.02
CA LYS A 52 -1.53 -0.93 8.13
C LYS A 52 -0.61 -1.37 6.99
N GLU A 53 -0.92 -0.97 5.77
CA GLU A 53 -0.11 -1.27 4.58
C GLU A 53 1.32 -0.72 4.72
N VAL A 54 1.49 0.54 5.13
CA VAL A 54 2.82 1.14 5.39
C VAL A 54 3.60 0.32 6.43
N LYS A 55 2.93 -0.11 7.51
CA LYS A 55 3.56 -0.92 8.56
C LYS A 55 3.94 -2.31 8.06
N GLU A 56 3.12 -2.93 7.21
CA GLU A 56 3.41 -4.24 6.61
C GLU A 56 4.57 -4.14 5.62
N GLN A 57 4.62 -3.12 4.79
CA GLN A 57 5.76 -2.86 3.90
C GLN A 57 7.04 -2.60 4.69
N ALA A 58 6.99 -1.80 5.76
CA ALA A 58 8.16 -1.57 6.62
C ALA A 58 8.68 -2.87 7.24
N LYS A 59 7.77 -3.74 7.71
CA LYS A 59 8.13 -5.08 8.21
C LYS A 59 8.74 -5.97 7.14
N ALA A 60 8.18 -5.95 5.92
CA ALA A 60 8.73 -6.70 4.79
C ALA A 60 10.17 -6.25 4.49
N ARG A 61 10.43 -4.93 4.42
CA ARG A 61 11.78 -4.39 4.22
C ARG A 61 12.75 -4.83 5.31
N GLN A 62 12.32 -4.83 6.57
CA GLN A 62 13.14 -5.31 7.70
C GLN A 62 13.49 -6.80 7.56
N LYS A 63 12.53 -7.65 7.16
CA LYS A 63 12.79 -9.08 6.90
C LYS A 63 13.78 -9.30 5.77
N ILE A 64 13.59 -8.58 4.65
CA ILE A 64 14.47 -8.66 3.48
C ILE A 64 15.88 -8.21 3.86
N ALA A 65 16.01 -7.07 4.55
CA ALA A 65 17.29 -6.57 5.04
C ALA A 65 17.97 -7.57 5.97
N LEU A 66 17.25 -8.16 6.93
CA LEU A 66 17.80 -9.17 7.83
C LEU A 66 18.36 -10.35 7.04
N TRP A 67 17.59 -10.86 6.08
CA TRP A 67 18.03 -11.98 5.26
C TRP A 67 19.32 -11.64 4.48
N VAL A 68 19.41 -10.43 3.92
CA VAL A 68 20.62 -9.96 3.22
C VAL A 68 21.82 -9.94 4.17
N VAL A 69 21.68 -9.36 5.37
CA VAL A 69 22.77 -9.36 6.36
C VAL A 69 23.21 -10.76 6.76
N GLN A 70 22.28 -11.71 6.77
CA GLN A 70 22.55 -13.09 7.17
C GLN A 70 23.14 -13.96 6.06
N HIS A 71 23.07 -13.55 4.80
CA HIS A 71 23.52 -14.35 3.65
C HIS A 71 24.50 -13.64 2.74
N TYR A 72 24.91 -12.41 3.03
CA TYR A 72 25.93 -11.70 2.26
C TYR A 72 27.11 -11.30 3.13
N GLU A 73 28.31 -11.56 2.61
CA GLU A 73 29.57 -11.25 3.28
C GLU A 73 30.53 -10.57 2.30
N GLY A 74 31.21 -9.55 2.80
CA GLY A 74 32.18 -8.76 2.05
C GLY A 74 33.24 -8.20 3.00
N LEU A 75 34.27 -7.58 2.43
CA LEU A 75 35.40 -7.03 3.20
C LEU A 75 34.96 -5.88 4.13
N GLU A 76 34.07 -5.01 3.63
CA GLU A 76 33.52 -3.90 4.39
C GLU A 76 32.22 -4.33 5.11
N PRO A 77 32.02 -3.92 6.37
CA PRO A 77 30.78 -4.22 7.08
C PRO A 77 29.58 -3.56 6.39
N ILE A 78 28.44 -4.25 6.43
CA ILE A 78 27.17 -3.71 5.95
C ILE A 78 26.70 -2.64 6.95
N LYS A 79 26.56 -1.40 6.48
CA LYS A 79 26.12 -0.23 7.25
C LYS A 79 24.75 0.25 6.79
N THR A 80 24.46 0.17 5.48
CA THR A 80 23.17 0.56 4.93
C THR A 80 22.61 -0.52 4.01
N ILE A 81 21.29 -0.69 4.03
CA ILE A 81 20.55 -1.54 3.11
C ILE A 81 19.38 -0.74 2.55
N GLY A 82 19.42 -0.47 1.25
CA GLY A 82 18.30 0.08 0.51
C GLY A 82 17.44 -1.05 -0.05
N VAL A 83 16.19 -1.16 0.39
CA VAL A 83 15.25 -2.17 -0.12
C VAL A 83 14.33 -1.52 -1.14
N GLY A 84 14.32 -2.09 -2.35
CA GLY A 84 13.54 -1.64 -3.49
C GLY A 84 12.04 -1.84 -3.35
N LYS A 85 11.31 -1.53 -4.43
CA LYS A 85 9.90 -1.89 -4.56
C LYS A 85 9.78 -3.41 -4.70
N ILE A 86 8.81 -4.02 -4.01
CA ILE A 86 8.50 -5.43 -4.21
C ILE A 86 7.64 -5.56 -5.46
N TYR A 87 8.17 -6.22 -6.48
CA TYR A 87 7.48 -6.49 -7.73
C TYR A 87 6.73 -7.81 -7.63
N THR A 88 5.52 -7.86 -8.20
CA THR A 88 4.74 -9.09 -8.34
C THR A 88 4.60 -9.39 -9.82
N SER A 89 5.06 -10.56 -10.25
CA SER A 89 5.10 -10.95 -11.66
C SER A 89 3.92 -11.87 -12.00
N GLY A 90 3.44 -11.80 -13.24
CA GLY A 90 2.39 -12.66 -13.78
C GLY A 90 0.95 -12.26 -13.42
N ILE A 91 -0.02 -12.88 -14.10
CA ILE A 91 -1.45 -12.64 -13.83
C ILE A 91 -1.76 -13.22 -12.46
N LEU A 92 -2.35 -12.42 -11.57
CA LEU A 92 -2.65 -12.79 -10.17
C LEU A 92 -1.40 -13.20 -9.35
N GLY A 93 -0.19 -12.81 -9.76
CA GLY A 93 1.05 -13.14 -9.02
C GLY A 93 1.61 -14.53 -9.30
N SER A 94 1.18 -15.19 -10.38
CA SER A 94 1.67 -16.52 -10.76
C SER A 94 3.19 -16.61 -10.98
N GLY A 95 3.85 -15.48 -11.27
CA GLY A 95 5.29 -15.38 -11.46
C GLY A 95 6.08 -15.15 -10.18
N GLY A 96 5.41 -15.12 -9.02
CA GLY A 96 6.04 -14.85 -7.72
C GLY A 96 6.31 -13.37 -7.47
N LYS A 97 7.00 -13.10 -6.37
CA LYS A 97 7.40 -11.75 -5.95
C LYS A 97 8.90 -11.64 -5.89
N SER A 98 9.44 -10.51 -6.32
CA SER A 98 10.88 -10.24 -6.24
C SER A 98 11.15 -8.83 -5.74
N VAL A 99 12.38 -8.61 -5.27
CA VAL A 99 12.85 -7.29 -4.84
C VAL A 99 14.33 -7.14 -5.14
N SER A 100 14.71 -5.92 -5.49
CA SER A 100 16.11 -5.52 -5.61
C SER A 100 16.58 -4.84 -4.33
N VAL A 101 17.84 -5.04 -3.99
CA VAL A 101 18.44 -4.49 -2.78
C VAL A 101 19.80 -3.89 -3.12
N ILE A 102 20.13 -2.75 -2.53
CA ILE A 102 21.46 -2.13 -2.62
C ILE A 102 22.15 -2.19 -1.25
N ILE A 103 23.37 -2.71 -1.21
CA ILE A 103 24.19 -2.75 0.00
C ILE A 103 25.13 -1.54 0.00
N ASN A 104 25.19 -0.84 1.13
CA ASN A 104 26.08 0.32 1.35
C ASN A 104 25.93 1.46 0.35
N ASP A 105 24.78 1.55 -0.34
CA ASP A 105 24.51 2.55 -1.37
C ASP A 105 25.48 2.53 -2.56
N GLU A 106 26.13 1.39 -2.79
CA GLU A 106 27.09 1.19 -3.88
C GLU A 106 26.41 0.43 -5.02
N GLU A 107 26.38 1.01 -6.24
CA GLU A 107 25.69 0.41 -7.39
C GLU A 107 26.24 -0.96 -7.77
N LYS A 108 27.55 -1.18 -7.61
CA LYS A 108 28.19 -2.49 -7.82
C LYS A 108 27.74 -3.57 -6.81
N ASN A 109 27.06 -3.17 -5.74
CA ASN A 109 26.59 -4.06 -4.68
C ASN A 109 25.06 -4.18 -4.71
N ILE A 110 24.44 -3.96 -5.88
CA ILE A 110 23.04 -4.26 -6.14
C ILE A 110 22.86 -5.77 -6.28
N ILE A 111 21.84 -6.29 -5.59
CA ILE A 111 21.31 -7.63 -5.74
C ILE A 111 19.93 -7.49 -6.36
N ASP A 112 19.80 -7.87 -7.62
CA ASP A 112 18.56 -7.75 -8.38
C ASP A 112 17.75 -9.06 -8.30
N GLY A 113 16.45 -8.94 -8.05
CA GLY A 113 15.54 -10.07 -8.18
C GLY A 113 15.59 -11.12 -7.07
N ILE A 114 15.82 -10.75 -5.82
CA ILE A 114 15.68 -11.67 -4.67
C ILE A 114 14.24 -12.20 -4.63
N LEU A 115 14.05 -13.52 -4.71
CA LEU A 115 12.72 -14.14 -4.72
C LEU A 115 12.11 -14.18 -3.33
N ILE A 116 10.87 -13.70 -3.21
CA ILE A 116 10.15 -13.58 -1.95
C ILE A 116 8.83 -14.36 -2.00
N GLY A 117 8.53 -15.08 -0.91
CA GLY A 117 7.21 -15.67 -0.68
C GLY A 117 6.12 -14.64 -0.35
N ASP A 118 4.88 -15.11 -0.30
CA ASP A 118 3.72 -14.28 0.07
C ASP A 118 3.78 -13.72 1.50
N ASP A 119 4.55 -14.36 2.36
CA ASP A 119 4.84 -13.98 3.74
C ASP A 119 6.00 -12.96 3.88
N PHE A 120 6.50 -12.48 2.74
CA PHE A 120 7.67 -11.62 2.61
C PHE A 120 8.98 -12.24 3.08
N ASN A 121 9.07 -13.57 3.15
CA ASN A 121 10.32 -14.26 3.44
C ASN A 121 11.11 -14.49 2.13
N PRO A 122 12.37 -14.01 2.05
CA PRO A 122 13.24 -14.35 0.94
C PRO A 122 13.54 -15.84 0.91
N SER A 123 13.68 -16.40 -0.30
CA SER A 123 13.88 -17.84 -0.52
C SER A 123 15.07 -18.16 -1.41
N HIS A 124 15.45 -17.26 -2.31
CA HIS A 124 16.55 -17.46 -3.26
C HIS A 124 17.33 -16.16 -3.44
N PRO A 125 18.66 -16.24 -3.62
CA PRO A 125 19.47 -15.07 -3.93
C PRO A 125 19.08 -14.48 -5.29
N GLY A 126 19.22 -13.16 -5.39
CA GLY A 126 19.11 -12.44 -6.66
C GLY A 126 20.39 -12.53 -7.48
N ALA A 127 20.36 -11.93 -8.67
CA ALA A 127 21.54 -11.72 -9.50
C ALA A 127 22.43 -10.62 -8.90
N GLN A 128 23.74 -10.78 -9.04
CA GLN A 128 24.73 -9.77 -8.67
C GLN A 128 25.64 -9.50 -9.86
N VAL A 129 26.18 -8.29 -9.93
CA VAL A 129 27.28 -8.00 -10.87
C VAL A 129 28.55 -8.73 -10.44
N GLU A 130 29.38 -9.12 -11.41
CA GLU A 130 30.57 -9.96 -11.19
C GLU A 130 31.60 -9.32 -10.25
N ASN A 131 31.64 -7.99 -10.18
CA ASN A 131 32.57 -7.21 -9.35
C ASN A 131 31.96 -6.69 -8.05
N SER A 132 30.87 -7.30 -7.56
CA SER A 132 30.30 -7.01 -6.25
C SER A 132 31.32 -7.28 -5.13
N ASP A 133 31.38 -6.39 -4.14
CA ASP A 133 32.23 -6.58 -2.95
C ASP A 133 31.65 -7.65 -1.99
N TYR A 134 30.39 -8.02 -2.20
CA TYR A 134 29.63 -8.93 -1.35
C TYR A 134 29.30 -10.22 -2.11
N ASN A 135 29.57 -11.35 -1.47
CA ASN A 135 29.28 -12.68 -1.98
C ASN A 135 28.13 -13.30 -1.21
N TYR A 136 27.29 -14.05 -1.92
CA TYR A 136 26.26 -14.86 -1.29
C TYR A 136 26.88 -16.05 -0.54
N VAL A 137 26.39 -16.29 0.67
CA VAL A 137 26.73 -17.42 1.52
C VAL A 137 25.45 -18.21 1.77
N GLU A 138 25.44 -19.47 1.36
CA GLU A 138 24.26 -20.34 1.48
C GLU A 138 23.89 -20.64 2.94
N GLN A 139 24.89 -20.66 3.83
CA GLN A 139 24.69 -20.87 5.25
C GLN A 139 24.24 -19.56 5.93
N THR A 140 23.08 -19.61 6.58
CA THR A 140 22.56 -18.49 7.36
C THR A 140 23.49 -18.14 8.52
N MET A 141 24.00 -16.91 8.53
CA MET A 141 24.85 -16.38 9.59
C MET A 141 24.04 -15.86 10.78
N HIS A 142 24.59 -15.93 11.99
CA HIS A 142 23.99 -15.35 13.20
C HIS A 142 24.25 -13.84 13.30
N LYS A 143 23.68 -13.07 12.37
CA LYS A 143 23.75 -11.61 12.33
C LYS A 143 22.36 -11.00 12.55
N ASN A 144 22.34 -9.77 13.04
CA ASN A 144 21.13 -8.98 13.28
C ASN A 144 21.24 -7.61 12.56
N LEU A 145 20.27 -6.73 12.78
CA LEU A 145 20.19 -5.41 12.13
C LEU A 145 20.77 -4.27 13.00
N ASP A 146 21.50 -4.60 14.06
CA ASP A 146 21.99 -3.59 15.00
C ASP A 146 23.00 -2.66 14.32
N GLY A 147 22.72 -1.35 14.33
CA GLY A 147 23.57 -0.35 13.71
C GLY A 147 23.47 -0.26 12.18
N ILE A 148 22.54 -1.00 11.56
CA ILE A 148 22.32 -0.98 10.12
C ILE A 148 21.15 -0.06 9.77
N GLU A 149 21.40 0.92 8.91
CA GLU A 149 20.35 1.79 8.38
C GLU A 149 19.56 1.06 7.28
N ILE A 150 18.24 1.00 7.44
CA ILE A 150 17.35 0.37 6.47
C ILE A 150 16.43 1.44 5.89
N LYS A 151 16.52 1.63 4.57
CA LYS A 151 15.74 2.64 3.87
C LYS A 151 14.98 2.05 2.69
N TYR A 152 13.96 2.78 2.27
CA TYR A 152 13.37 2.54 0.95
C TYR A 152 14.34 3.10 -0.10
N TRP A 153 14.62 2.29 -1.10
CA TRP A 153 15.42 2.68 -2.25
C TRP A 153 14.54 2.69 -3.48
N GLU A 154 14.47 3.84 -4.15
CA GLU A 154 13.90 3.91 -5.49
C GLU A 154 14.99 3.53 -6.47
N GLU A 155 14.78 2.39 -7.12
CA GLU A 155 15.64 1.91 -8.19
C GLU A 155 15.60 2.96 -9.31
N ASN A 156 16.74 3.60 -9.58
CA ASN A 156 16.86 4.49 -10.72
C ASN A 156 16.83 3.63 -11.98
N ASN A 157 15.64 3.37 -12.49
CA ASN A 157 15.46 2.76 -13.80
C ASN A 157 15.98 3.75 -14.86
N ASN A 158 17.28 3.71 -15.14
CA ASN A 158 17.83 4.17 -16.41
C ASN A 158 17.54 3.15 -17.52
N ASP A 159 16.34 2.56 -17.51
CA ASP A 159 15.82 1.84 -18.66
C ASP A 159 15.05 2.85 -19.51
N ASP A 160 15.80 3.81 -20.04
CA ASP A 160 15.47 4.49 -21.29
C ASP A 160 15.49 3.40 -22.38
N SER A 161 14.42 2.60 -22.41
CA SER A 161 14.00 1.84 -23.57
C SER A 161 13.63 2.85 -24.67
N LYS A 162 14.66 3.43 -25.27
CA LYS A 162 14.60 4.10 -26.56
C LYS A 162 14.26 3.02 -27.58
N ASN A 163 12.96 2.95 -27.90
CA ASN A 163 12.50 2.54 -29.23
C ASN A 163 13.22 3.34 -30.32
#